data_AF-A0A356NVB3-F1
#
_entry.id   AF-A0A356NVB3-F1
#
_cell.length_a   1.000
_cell.length_b   1.000
_cell.length_c   1.000
_cell.angle_alpha   90.00
_cell.angle_beta   90.00
_cell.angle_gamma   90.00
#
_symmetry.space_group_name_H-M   'P 1'
#
loop_
_entity.id
_entity.type
_entity.pdbx_description
1 polymer ?
#
loop_
_entity_poly.entity_id
_entity_poly.type
_entity_poly.pdbx_seq_one_letter_code
_entity_poly.pdbx_strand_id
1 'polypeptide(L)'
;MSDDFEDDLWVLFEAESLEHCTSCEDHLFGDDEETTPGERLNKLFRAFHSLKSLASSMGMQNMVELAHACEDILGAARNGHISITSDIKSGLIEATDLMRQLVVTTVAQRKPAMIDGVISCLENLKMIAAGSETAAEPDSLVSTNSAVPANNTQDEAADGSDASSGQSGGAQASSDRFVRVASDSLDNLFRLSGTLVAKAAVLAKITHNAADVTAGLLADQSQQLIEIRNQLEKVSRDIDFLNTAVADLRLVPLDDLARRLRRTAFDTARKVNKDIELAVDGEEMRADRAIVRTLTDPLLHMVRNAVDHGLEAPAGRGDKPQAGKVQISFSRSGSSLKILIKDDGRGLDVERIRQIAIERRRLTASEANEMSDSQMQRLIFEPGFSTASQLDDTSGRGVGMDVVFRNISLLGGEIEIASDAGKGTAFSITVPGATSTEACVILSALTPIYAIPSRVVVWIKSAGELETEQRRGIEYVHHENHQIPIQQVHMLTGSQQNTTSLTDVKIILLHVLGFYFALKYQGGVEFADLVFEEPDLFISKLPMVSGTTITDASNVIFRLDVEKLDQMMHDRS
;
A
#
# COMPACT_ATOMS: atom_id res chain seq x y z
N MET A 1 21.36 14.92 -35.56
CA MET A 1 20.00 14.59 -35.10
C MET A 1 19.62 15.67 -34.11
N SER A 2 18.38 16.16 -34.09
CA SER A 2 17.94 17.10 -33.06
C SER A 2 17.99 16.41 -31.69
N ASP A 3 18.41 17.11 -30.64
CA ASP A 3 18.43 16.58 -29.25
C ASP A 3 17.08 15.92 -28.87
N ASP A 4 15.97 16.46 -29.39
CA ASP A 4 14.62 15.91 -29.18
C ASP A 4 14.44 14.47 -29.72
N PHE A 5 15.10 14.10 -30.83
CA PHE A 5 14.97 12.76 -31.42
C PHE A 5 15.76 11.71 -30.63
N GLU A 6 16.92 12.10 -30.08
CA GLU A 6 17.73 11.23 -29.23
C GLU A 6 17.02 10.98 -27.90
N ASP A 7 16.35 12.00 -27.35
CA ASP A 7 15.54 11.90 -26.14
C ASP A 7 14.33 10.97 -26.32
N ASP A 8 13.60 11.11 -27.43
CA ASP A 8 12.46 10.22 -27.75
C ASP A 8 12.89 8.76 -27.89
N LEU A 9 14.10 8.51 -28.41
CA LEU A 9 14.65 7.17 -28.61
C LEU A 9 15.00 6.49 -27.28
N TRP A 10 15.55 7.24 -26.31
CA TRP A 10 15.80 6.74 -24.96
C TRP A 10 14.51 6.38 -24.22
N VAL A 11 13.48 7.23 -24.33
CA VAL A 11 12.18 7.02 -23.67
C VAL A 11 11.47 5.80 -24.25
N LEU A 12 11.44 5.66 -25.58
CA LEU A 12 10.84 4.50 -26.24
C LEU A 12 11.56 3.20 -25.88
N PHE A 13 12.90 3.22 -25.91
CA PHE A 13 13.72 2.08 -25.54
C PHE A 13 13.45 1.63 -24.09
N GLU A 14 13.36 2.58 -23.14
CA GLU A 14 13.07 2.28 -21.74
C GLU A 14 11.70 1.61 -21.60
N ALA A 15 10.66 2.22 -22.19
CA ALA A 15 9.29 1.72 -22.08
C ALA A 15 9.16 0.29 -22.66
N GLU A 16 9.62 0.06 -23.89
CA GLU A 16 9.50 -1.22 -24.58
C GLU A 16 10.35 -2.31 -23.91
N SER A 17 11.55 -1.97 -23.46
CA SER A 17 12.41 -2.92 -22.73
C SER A 17 11.84 -3.30 -21.37
N LEU A 18 11.27 -2.34 -20.63
CA LEU A 18 10.63 -2.63 -19.33
C LEU A 18 9.35 -3.44 -19.49
N GLU A 19 8.58 -3.23 -20.56
CA GLU A 19 7.41 -4.05 -20.89
C GLU A 19 7.82 -5.50 -21.15
N HIS A 20 8.86 -5.74 -21.96
CA HIS A 20 9.36 -7.09 -22.20
C HIS A 20 9.96 -7.74 -20.94
N CYS A 21 10.66 -6.99 -20.08
CA CYS A 21 11.14 -7.51 -18.80
C CYS A 21 9.97 -7.94 -17.89
N THR A 22 8.89 -7.15 -17.86
CA THR A 22 7.68 -7.47 -17.09
C THR A 22 6.99 -8.71 -17.67
N SER A 23 6.88 -8.80 -18.99
CA SER A 23 6.39 -10.01 -19.68
C SER A 23 7.22 -11.25 -19.33
N CYS A 24 8.55 -11.14 -19.27
CA CYS A 24 9.41 -12.24 -18.82
C CYS A 24 9.08 -12.68 -17.38
N GLU A 25 8.96 -11.72 -16.45
CA GLU A 25 8.59 -12.01 -15.06
C GLU A 25 7.24 -12.71 -14.96
N ASP A 26 6.21 -12.21 -15.64
CA ASP A 26 4.87 -12.79 -15.58
C ASP A 26 4.85 -14.24 -16.05
N HIS A 27 5.57 -14.57 -17.13
CA HIS A 27 5.65 -15.94 -17.62
C HIS A 27 6.61 -16.83 -16.82
N LEU A 28 7.56 -16.25 -16.07
CA LEU A 28 8.40 -17.01 -15.14
C LEU A 28 7.64 -17.30 -13.83
N PHE A 29 6.88 -16.35 -13.29
CA PHE A 29 6.21 -16.48 -11.99
C PHE A 29 4.77 -16.96 -12.04
N GLY A 30 4.06 -16.75 -13.14
CA GLY A 30 2.63 -17.02 -13.23
C GLY A 30 2.28 -18.50 -13.28
N ASP A 31 1.30 -18.90 -12.48
CA ASP A 31 0.58 -20.18 -12.57
C ASP A 31 -0.72 -19.98 -13.34
N ASP A 32 -0.61 -19.37 -14.52
CA ASP A 32 -1.77 -19.06 -15.36
C ASP A 32 -2.34 -20.38 -15.92
N GLU A 33 -3.45 -20.85 -15.32
CA GLU A 33 -4.11 -22.15 -15.64
C GLU A 33 -4.54 -22.24 -17.11
N GLU A 34 -4.70 -21.10 -17.79
CA GLU A 34 -5.11 -21.02 -19.20
C GLU A 34 -3.95 -21.14 -20.21
N THR A 35 -2.69 -20.94 -19.79
CA THR A 35 -1.55 -20.93 -20.72
C THR A 35 -0.77 -22.24 -20.66
N THR A 36 -0.71 -22.99 -21.77
CA THR A 36 0.05 -24.24 -21.81
C THR A 36 1.56 -24.01 -21.60
N PRO A 37 2.31 -24.99 -21.04
CA PRO A 37 3.76 -24.85 -20.84
C PRO A 37 4.53 -24.48 -22.12
N GLY A 38 4.10 -25.01 -23.28
CA GLY A 38 4.70 -24.70 -24.58
C GLY A 38 4.42 -23.27 -25.05
N GLU A 39 3.22 -22.74 -24.81
CA GLU A 39 2.90 -21.33 -25.11
C GLU A 39 3.67 -20.37 -24.21
N ARG A 40 3.81 -20.71 -22.93
CA ARG A 40 4.60 -19.94 -21.95
C ARG A 40 6.06 -19.84 -22.37
N LEU A 41 6.68 -20.96 -22.77
CA LEU A 41 8.04 -21.00 -23.33
C LEU A 41 8.18 -20.14 -24.59
N ASN A 42 7.19 -20.18 -25.49
CA ASN A 42 7.22 -19.38 -26.72
C ASN A 42 7.11 -17.87 -26.43
N LYS A 43 6.28 -17.47 -25.47
CA LYS A 43 6.16 -16.07 -25.05
C LYS A 43 7.46 -15.58 -24.39
N LEU A 44 8.08 -16.39 -23.52
CA LEU A 44 9.39 -16.09 -22.92
C LEU A 44 10.48 -15.92 -23.98
N PHE A 45 10.58 -16.86 -24.92
CA PHE A 45 11.57 -16.78 -26.00
C PHE A 45 11.41 -15.50 -26.84
N ARG A 46 10.17 -15.12 -27.17
CA ARG A 46 9.89 -13.87 -27.90
C ARG A 46 10.27 -12.63 -27.11
N ALA A 47 9.98 -12.59 -25.81
CA ALA A 47 10.31 -11.45 -24.96
C ALA A 47 11.85 -11.24 -24.87
N PHE A 48 12.62 -12.31 -24.65
CA PHE A 48 14.09 -12.22 -24.70
C PHE A 48 14.64 -11.87 -26.09
N HIS A 49 13.99 -12.35 -27.16
CA HIS A 49 14.36 -11.97 -28.52
C HIS A 49 14.19 -10.48 -28.81
N SER A 50 13.08 -9.90 -28.35
CA SER A 50 12.84 -8.46 -28.44
C SER A 50 13.85 -7.67 -27.61
N LEU A 51 14.11 -8.09 -26.36
CA LEU A 51 15.12 -7.46 -25.49
C LEU A 51 16.51 -7.46 -26.13
N LYS A 52 16.92 -8.55 -26.77
CA LYS A 52 18.19 -8.63 -27.50
C LYS A 52 18.24 -7.62 -28.65
N SER A 53 17.14 -7.50 -29.40
CA SER A 53 17.04 -6.60 -30.55
C SER A 53 17.11 -5.13 -30.13
N LEU A 54 16.37 -4.77 -29.07
CA LEU A 54 16.40 -3.43 -28.47
C LEU A 54 17.78 -3.11 -27.85
N ALA A 55 18.40 -4.07 -27.17
CA ALA A 55 19.74 -3.87 -26.63
C ALA A 55 20.79 -3.67 -27.73
N SER A 56 20.66 -4.38 -28.84
CA SER A 56 21.55 -4.27 -30.00
C SER A 56 21.47 -2.90 -30.66
N SER A 57 20.26 -2.35 -30.83
CA SER A 57 20.07 -1.01 -31.40
C SER A 57 20.67 0.11 -30.52
N MET A 58 20.73 -0.11 -29.20
CA MET A 58 21.33 0.80 -28.23
C MET A 58 22.82 0.53 -27.93
N GLY A 59 23.45 -0.44 -28.60
CA GLY A 59 24.85 -0.80 -28.39
C GLY A 59 25.14 -1.39 -27.00
N MET A 60 24.14 -1.96 -26.32
CA MET A 60 24.26 -2.53 -24.98
C MET A 60 24.73 -3.98 -25.03
N GLN A 61 26.01 -4.17 -25.36
CA GLN A 61 26.60 -5.50 -25.61
C GLN A 61 26.36 -6.51 -24.47
N ASN A 62 26.48 -6.08 -23.21
CA ASN A 62 26.25 -6.96 -22.06
C ASN A 62 24.81 -7.48 -21.99
N MET A 63 23.84 -6.63 -22.33
CA MET A 63 22.42 -7.00 -22.35
C MET A 63 22.11 -7.91 -23.55
N VAL A 64 22.75 -7.67 -24.70
CA VAL A 64 22.67 -8.56 -25.87
C VAL A 64 23.15 -9.96 -25.52
N GLU A 65 24.31 -10.08 -24.87
CA GLU A 65 24.89 -11.38 -24.52
C GLU A 65 24.07 -12.12 -23.46
N LEU A 66 23.52 -11.39 -22.47
CA LEU A 66 22.66 -11.97 -21.45
C LEU A 66 21.32 -12.45 -22.05
N ALA A 67 20.71 -11.65 -22.93
CA ALA A 67 19.45 -12.03 -23.60
C ALA A 67 19.65 -13.22 -24.53
N HIS A 68 20.78 -13.28 -25.23
CA HIS A 68 21.14 -14.42 -26.07
C HIS A 68 21.33 -15.70 -25.26
N ALA A 69 22.00 -15.64 -24.09
CA ALA A 69 22.14 -16.81 -23.22
C ALA A 69 20.77 -17.34 -22.73
N CYS A 70 19.84 -16.44 -22.42
CA CYS A 70 18.46 -16.82 -22.08
C CYS A 70 17.72 -17.46 -23.27
N GLU A 71 17.86 -16.90 -24.48
CA GLU A 71 17.28 -17.46 -25.70
C GLU A 71 17.81 -18.87 -26.00
N ASP A 72 19.11 -19.12 -25.83
CA ASP A 72 19.71 -20.44 -26.09
C ASP A 72 19.11 -21.51 -25.18
N ILE A 73 18.98 -21.21 -23.88
CA ILE A 73 18.35 -22.09 -22.89
C ILE A 73 16.88 -22.34 -23.25
N LEU A 74 16.12 -21.28 -23.53
CA LEU A 74 14.70 -21.39 -23.88
C LEU A 74 14.49 -22.10 -25.22
N GLY A 75 15.41 -21.92 -26.17
CA GLY A 75 15.41 -22.59 -27.46
C GLY A 75 15.66 -24.09 -27.30
N ALA A 76 16.63 -24.48 -26.48
CA ALA A 76 16.89 -25.88 -26.14
C ALA A 76 15.67 -26.51 -25.43
N ALA A 77 15.00 -25.77 -24.54
CA ALA A 77 13.81 -26.24 -23.85
C ALA A 77 12.62 -26.41 -24.82
N ARG A 78 12.42 -25.44 -25.73
CA ARG A 78 11.37 -25.50 -26.76
C ARG A 78 11.56 -26.69 -27.71
N ASN A 79 12.81 -27.01 -28.02
CA ASN A 79 13.15 -28.15 -28.88
C ASN A 79 13.19 -29.48 -28.12
N GLY A 80 12.82 -29.51 -26.82
CA GLY A 80 12.76 -30.72 -26.00
C GLY A 80 14.12 -31.30 -25.61
N HIS A 81 15.22 -30.54 -25.76
CA HIS A 81 16.56 -31.00 -25.41
C HIS A 81 16.84 -30.87 -23.90
N ILE A 82 16.17 -29.91 -23.24
CA ILE A 82 16.31 -29.65 -21.81
C ILE A 82 14.92 -29.42 -21.19
N SER A 83 14.77 -29.68 -19.89
CA SER A 83 13.56 -29.30 -19.14
C SER A 83 13.82 -28.06 -18.29
N ILE A 84 12.84 -27.16 -18.13
CA ILE A 84 12.98 -25.98 -17.27
C ILE A 84 12.92 -26.42 -15.81
N THR A 85 14.09 -26.55 -15.19
CA THR A 85 14.25 -26.84 -13.76
C THR A 85 14.11 -25.58 -12.91
N SER A 86 14.00 -25.72 -11.59
CA SER A 86 14.00 -24.58 -10.64
C SER A 86 15.26 -23.72 -10.76
N ASP A 87 16.41 -24.35 -11.05
CA ASP A 87 17.68 -23.66 -11.25
C ASP A 87 17.70 -22.82 -12.52
N ILE A 88 17.20 -23.37 -13.64
CA ILE A 88 17.04 -22.63 -14.90
C ILE A 88 16.07 -21.46 -14.70
N LYS A 89 14.93 -21.70 -14.06
CA LYS A 89 13.93 -20.67 -13.76
C LYS A 89 14.54 -19.54 -12.92
N SER A 90 15.32 -19.87 -11.90
CA SER A 90 16.01 -18.90 -11.05
C SER A 90 17.04 -18.08 -11.84
N GLY A 91 17.81 -18.73 -12.71
CA GLY A 91 18.76 -18.04 -13.59
C GLY A 91 18.08 -17.06 -14.56
N LEU A 92 16.94 -17.44 -15.14
CA LEU A 92 16.17 -16.57 -16.03
C LEU A 92 15.56 -15.36 -15.29
N ILE A 93 15.15 -15.54 -14.03
CA ILE A 93 14.67 -14.45 -13.17
C ILE A 93 15.82 -13.47 -12.90
N GLU A 94 16.98 -13.98 -12.46
CA GLU A 94 18.17 -13.16 -12.19
C GLU A 94 18.62 -12.39 -13.43
N ALA A 95 18.59 -13.03 -14.61
CA ALA A 95 18.90 -12.39 -15.87
C ALA A 95 17.91 -11.26 -16.21
N THR A 96 16.61 -11.49 -16.01
CA THR A 96 15.57 -10.47 -16.26
C THR A 96 15.76 -9.25 -15.36
N ASP A 97 16.11 -9.47 -14.09
CA ASP A 97 16.42 -8.41 -13.13
C ASP A 97 17.62 -7.58 -13.54
N LEU A 98 18.71 -8.23 -13.93
CA LEU A 98 19.93 -7.56 -14.39
C LEU A 98 19.68 -6.77 -15.68
N MET A 99 18.88 -7.31 -16.62
CA MET A 99 18.47 -6.57 -17.82
C MET A 99 17.65 -5.33 -17.47
N ARG A 100 16.68 -5.44 -16.55
CA ARG A 100 15.90 -4.28 -16.08
C ARG A 100 16.81 -3.22 -15.48
N GLN A 101 17.75 -3.62 -14.63
CA GLN A 101 18.69 -2.67 -14.03
C GLN A 101 19.59 -2.03 -15.09
N LEU A 102 20.03 -2.79 -16.10
CA LEU A 102 20.83 -2.30 -17.23
C LEU A 102 20.07 -1.25 -18.03
N VAL A 103 18.79 -1.48 -18.31
CA VAL A 103 17.90 -0.52 -19.01
C VAL A 103 17.80 0.78 -18.23
N VAL A 104 17.35 0.73 -16.97
CA VAL A 104 17.14 1.93 -16.14
C VAL A 104 18.44 2.72 -15.95
N THR A 105 19.56 2.03 -15.71
CA THR A 105 20.85 2.69 -15.50
C THR A 105 21.40 3.30 -16.78
N THR A 106 21.23 2.62 -17.93
CA THR A 106 21.68 3.11 -19.24
C THR A 106 20.90 4.35 -19.64
N VAL A 107 19.57 4.34 -19.47
CA VAL A 107 18.70 5.47 -19.80
C VAL A 107 19.02 6.68 -18.92
N ALA A 108 19.19 6.46 -17.61
CA ALA A 108 19.57 7.53 -16.67
C ALA A 108 20.93 8.15 -16.99
N GLN A 109 21.89 7.37 -17.49
CA GLN A 109 23.23 7.83 -17.84
C GLN A 109 23.39 8.26 -19.31
N ARG A 110 22.39 8.01 -20.14
CA ARG A 110 22.41 8.14 -21.62
C ARG A 110 23.63 7.47 -22.28
N LYS A 111 24.04 6.34 -21.74
CA LYS A 111 25.17 5.54 -22.26
C LYS A 111 25.11 4.10 -21.73
N PRO A 112 25.68 3.12 -22.44
CA PRO A 112 25.77 1.73 -21.96
C PRO A 112 26.36 1.64 -20.54
N ALA A 113 25.55 1.16 -19.60
CA ALA A 113 25.95 0.98 -18.22
C ALA A 113 26.61 -0.39 -17.99
N MET A 114 27.54 -0.44 -17.04
CA MET A 114 28.09 -1.68 -16.50
C MET A 114 27.43 -1.93 -15.14
N ILE A 115 26.95 -3.15 -14.92
CA ILE A 115 26.32 -3.56 -13.67
C ILE A 115 27.01 -4.81 -13.14
N ASP A 116 27.31 -4.79 -11.84
CA ASP A 116 27.93 -5.91 -11.15
C ASP A 116 27.00 -7.13 -11.17
N GLY A 117 27.55 -8.32 -11.41
CA GLY A 117 26.79 -9.57 -11.47
C GLY A 117 26.34 -10.00 -12.86
N VAL A 118 26.36 -9.13 -13.88
CA VAL A 118 26.00 -9.50 -15.27
C VAL A 118 26.89 -10.61 -15.82
N ILE A 119 28.21 -10.49 -15.61
CA ILE A 119 29.18 -11.49 -16.07
C ILE A 119 28.97 -12.82 -15.33
N SER A 120 28.81 -12.79 -14.00
CA SER A 120 28.58 -13.99 -13.19
C SER A 120 27.28 -14.71 -13.55
N CYS A 121 26.19 -13.96 -13.77
CA CYS A 121 24.92 -14.51 -14.23
C CYS A 121 25.06 -15.16 -15.62
N LEU A 122 25.76 -14.48 -16.53
CA LEU A 122 26.01 -15.00 -17.88
C LEU A 122 26.86 -16.28 -17.86
N GLU A 123 27.89 -16.36 -17.02
CA GLU A 123 28.68 -17.58 -16.81
C GLU A 123 27.81 -18.71 -16.25
N ASN A 124 26.98 -18.43 -15.25
CA ASN A 124 26.06 -19.41 -14.67
C ASN A 124 25.06 -19.95 -15.72
N LEU A 125 24.47 -19.08 -16.53
CA LEU A 125 23.54 -19.49 -17.60
C LEU A 125 24.23 -20.35 -18.66
N LYS A 126 25.46 -19.98 -19.08
CA LYS A 126 26.24 -20.78 -20.03
C LYS A 126 26.62 -22.14 -19.45
N MET A 127 26.95 -22.21 -18.16
CA MET A 127 27.22 -23.47 -17.46
C MET A 127 25.98 -24.36 -17.39
N ILE A 128 24.81 -23.78 -17.13
CA ILE A 128 23.53 -24.50 -17.13
C ILE A 128 23.19 -25.02 -18.54
N ALA A 129 23.40 -24.21 -19.57
CA ALA A 129 23.20 -24.62 -20.97
C ALA A 129 24.13 -25.77 -21.38
N ALA A 130 25.41 -25.72 -21.00
CA ALA A 130 26.40 -26.76 -21.31
C ALA A 130 26.25 -28.04 -20.45
N GLY A 131 25.82 -27.90 -19.19
CA GLY A 131 25.62 -29.02 -18.27
C GLY A 131 24.38 -29.87 -18.57
N SER A 132 23.46 -29.37 -19.38
CA SER A 132 22.23 -30.08 -19.73
C SER A 132 22.37 -31.09 -20.88
N GLU A 133 23.52 -31.14 -21.58
CA GLU A 133 23.78 -32.16 -22.62
C GLU A 133 24.25 -33.51 -22.04
N THR A 134 24.54 -33.60 -20.73
CA THR A 134 25.13 -34.82 -20.11
C THR A 134 24.22 -35.57 -19.14
N ALA A 135 22.95 -35.19 -19.00
CA ALA A 135 22.01 -35.87 -18.11
C ALA A 135 20.68 -36.19 -18.81
N ALA A 136 20.71 -37.12 -19.77
CA ALA A 136 19.52 -37.75 -20.31
C ALA A 136 19.60 -39.27 -20.08
N GLU A 137 19.05 -39.73 -18.96
CA GLU A 137 18.36 -41.02 -18.87
C GLU A 137 17.03 -40.82 -18.13
N PRO A 138 15.98 -41.57 -18.52
CA PRO A 138 14.61 -41.12 -18.44
C PRO A 138 13.94 -41.58 -17.15
N ASP A 139 13.09 -40.74 -16.57
CA ASP A 139 11.97 -41.26 -15.81
C ASP A 139 10.66 -40.82 -16.45
N SER A 140 9.78 -41.80 -16.55
CA SER A 140 8.65 -41.86 -17.47
C SER A 140 7.33 -41.57 -16.76
N LEU A 141 6.32 -41.24 -17.60
CA LEU A 141 4.87 -41.11 -17.36
C LEU A 141 4.45 -39.66 -17.05
N VAL A 142 3.58 -38.98 -17.82
CA VAL A 142 2.35 -39.44 -18.47
C VAL A 142 2.06 -38.67 -19.77
N SER A 143 1.72 -39.40 -20.84
CA SER A 143 1.12 -38.92 -22.09
C SER A 143 -0.36 -38.55 -21.93
N THR A 144 -0.82 -37.52 -22.66
CA THR A 144 -2.01 -37.65 -23.53
C THR A 144 -1.98 -36.64 -24.69
N ASN A 145 -1.84 -37.19 -25.89
CA ASN A 145 -2.33 -36.79 -27.22
C ASN A 145 -2.84 -35.35 -27.47
N SER A 146 -2.23 -34.70 -28.46
CA SER A 146 -2.96 -34.37 -29.70
C SER A 146 -1.98 -34.13 -30.86
N ALA A 147 -2.06 -34.99 -31.88
CA ALA A 147 -1.49 -34.78 -33.22
C ALA A 147 -2.51 -33.93 -34.02
N VAL A 148 -2.16 -33.04 -34.96
CA VAL A 148 -1.65 -33.20 -36.35
C VAL A 148 -1.70 -31.77 -36.97
N PRO A 149 -1.04 -31.39 -38.09
CA PRO A 149 0.32 -31.62 -38.59
C PRO A 149 1.09 -30.30 -38.86
N ALA A 150 2.42 -30.43 -38.98
CA ALA A 150 3.26 -29.47 -39.70
C ALA A 150 3.09 -29.64 -41.22
N ASN A 151 3.07 -28.53 -41.95
CA ASN A 151 3.55 -28.53 -43.33
C ASN A 151 4.61 -27.43 -43.49
N ASN A 152 5.79 -27.87 -43.91
CA ASN A 152 6.94 -27.06 -44.34
C ASN A 152 6.57 -26.12 -45.48
N THR A 153 7.24 -24.96 -45.57
CA THR A 153 8.35 -24.77 -46.54
C THR A 153 9.04 -23.42 -46.33
N GLN A 154 10.37 -23.47 -46.33
CA GLN A 154 11.29 -22.40 -46.68
C GLN A 154 10.95 -21.86 -48.09
N ASP A 155 11.13 -20.57 -48.38
CA ASP A 155 12.35 -20.07 -49.04
C ASP A 155 12.33 -18.55 -49.34
N GLU A 156 13.55 -18.05 -49.50
CA GLU A 156 14.03 -16.93 -50.32
C GLU A 156 13.84 -15.44 -49.97
N ALA A 157 15.00 -14.78 -50.07
CA ALA A 157 15.30 -13.37 -49.94
C ALA A 157 15.11 -12.60 -51.26
N ALA A 158 14.87 -11.29 -51.17
CA ALA A 158 15.66 -10.22 -51.82
C ALA A 158 14.90 -8.87 -51.82
N ASP A 159 15.57 -7.88 -51.22
CA ASP A 159 15.85 -6.50 -51.65
C ASP A 159 14.86 -5.70 -52.54
N GLY A 160 14.74 -4.39 -52.23
CA GLY A 160 14.15 -3.40 -53.14
C GLY A 160 13.41 -2.26 -52.46
N SER A 161 14.13 -1.18 -52.17
CA SER A 161 13.63 0.16 -51.79
C SER A 161 12.63 0.76 -52.79
N ASP A 162 11.58 1.43 -52.31
CA ASP A 162 11.22 2.77 -52.81
C ASP A 162 10.28 3.55 -51.86
N ALA A 163 10.44 4.87 -51.88
CA ALA A 163 9.75 5.82 -51.02
C ALA A 163 8.43 6.33 -51.66
N SER A 164 7.39 6.57 -50.86
CA SER A 164 6.75 7.90 -50.70
C SER A 164 5.35 7.87 -50.06
N SER A 165 5.18 8.80 -49.12
CA SER A 165 3.97 9.55 -48.74
C SER A 165 2.69 8.83 -48.32
N GLY A 166 2.39 8.97 -47.02
CA GLY A 166 1.05 8.94 -46.46
C GLY A 166 1.02 9.63 -45.09
N GLN A 167 0.61 10.89 -45.06
CA GLN A 167 0.35 11.66 -43.83
C GLN A 167 -0.76 11.04 -42.98
N SER A 168 -0.49 10.87 -41.70
CA SER A 168 -1.35 11.18 -40.54
C SER A 168 -0.48 10.85 -39.31
N GLY A 169 -0.30 11.64 -38.27
CA GLY A 169 -1.07 12.71 -37.66
C GLY A 169 -0.69 12.59 -36.19
N GLY A 170 0.03 13.57 -35.64
CA GLY A 170 0.70 13.43 -34.36
C GLY A 170 -0.25 13.24 -33.18
N ALA A 171 0.18 12.42 -32.22
CA ALA A 171 -0.22 12.50 -30.81
C ALA A 171 0.58 11.46 -30.01
N GLN A 172 1.71 11.82 -29.39
CA GLN A 172 2.22 11.16 -28.17
C GLN A 172 3.49 11.80 -27.56
N ALA A 173 3.68 13.12 -27.67
CA ALA A 173 4.51 13.87 -26.70
C ALA A 173 3.69 14.39 -25.50
N SER A 174 2.43 13.95 -25.42
CA SER A 174 1.46 14.31 -24.40
C SER A 174 1.40 13.32 -23.25
N SER A 175 1.74 12.04 -23.40
CA SER A 175 1.39 11.04 -22.38
C SER A 175 1.98 11.31 -20.99
N ASP A 176 3.24 11.70 -20.87
CA ASP A 176 3.87 11.82 -19.55
C ASP A 176 3.59 13.18 -18.86
N ARG A 177 3.43 14.25 -19.64
CA ARG A 177 2.91 15.53 -19.15
C ARG A 177 1.41 15.45 -18.87
N PHE A 178 0.63 14.71 -19.66
CA PHE A 178 -0.80 14.53 -19.45
C PHE A 178 -1.09 13.55 -18.33
N VAL A 179 -0.26 12.56 -18.01
CA VAL A 179 -0.46 11.69 -16.83
C VAL A 179 -0.21 12.47 -15.54
N ARG A 180 0.81 13.35 -15.50
CA ARG A 180 1.02 14.27 -14.35
C ARG A 180 -0.03 15.37 -14.27
N VAL A 181 -0.34 16.03 -15.40
CA VAL A 181 -1.38 17.08 -15.45
C VAL A 181 -2.77 16.49 -15.21
N ALA A 182 -3.05 15.25 -15.64
CA ALA A 182 -4.28 14.53 -15.29
C ALA A 182 -4.26 14.14 -13.81
N SER A 183 -3.14 13.71 -13.22
CA SER A 183 -3.04 13.47 -11.77
C SER A 183 -3.37 14.74 -10.98
N ASP A 184 -2.76 15.87 -11.32
CA ASP A 184 -2.99 17.15 -10.63
C ASP A 184 -4.39 17.72 -10.92
N SER A 185 -4.94 17.47 -12.10
CA SER A 185 -6.30 17.88 -12.49
C SER A 185 -7.36 16.99 -11.84
N LEU A 186 -7.08 15.70 -11.68
CA LEU A 186 -7.89 14.75 -10.94
C LEU A 186 -7.86 15.14 -9.46
N ASP A 187 -6.69 15.37 -8.86
CA ASP A 187 -6.54 15.82 -7.48
C ASP A 187 -7.29 17.15 -7.22
N ASN A 188 -7.27 18.07 -8.18
CA ASN A 188 -8.11 19.27 -8.11
C ASN A 188 -9.61 18.97 -8.24
N LEU A 189 -10.04 18.11 -9.17
CA LEU A 189 -11.43 17.67 -9.30
C LEU A 189 -11.92 16.98 -8.03
N PHE A 190 -11.08 16.15 -7.41
CA PHE A 190 -11.31 15.50 -6.13
C PHE A 190 -11.53 16.51 -5.02
N ARG A 191 -10.62 17.48 -4.91
CA ARG A 191 -10.76 18.55 -3.95
C ARG A 191 -12.06 19.33 -4.15
N LEU A 192 -12.35 19.73 -5.37
CA LEU A 192 -13.60 20.43 -5.70
C LEU A 192 -14.82 19.59 -5.34
N SER A 193 -14.82 18.30 -5.66
CA SER A 193 -15.89 17.36 -5.32
C SER A 193 -16.06 17.21 -3.80
N GLY A 194 -14.95 17.03 -3.07
CA GLY A 194 -14.93 16.98 -1.60
C GLY A 194 -15.49 18.24 -0.95
N THR A 195 -15.10 19.42 -1.44
CA THR A 195 -15.67 20.68 -0.97
C THR A 195 -17.14 20.83 -1.33
N LEU A 196 -17.60 20.31 -2.48
CA LEU A 196 -19.02 20.29 -2.85
C LEU A 196 -19.83 19.43 -1.87
N VAL A 197 -19.30 18.27 -1.45
CA VAL A 197 -19.96 17.38 -0.48
C VAL A 197 -20.13 18.06 0.87
N ALA A 198 -19.05 18.68 1.36
CA ALA A 198 -19.08 19.45 2.60
C ALA A 198 -20.09 20.61 2.51
N LYS A 199 -20.08 21.36 1.39
CA LYS A 199 -21.05 22.45 1.11
C LYS A 199 -22.49 21.94 1.07
N ALA A 200 -22.73 20.79 0.44
CA ALA A 200 -24.05 20.17 0.34
C ALA A 200 -24.58 19.73 1.69
N ALA A 201 -23.74 19.13 2.54
CA ALA A 201 -24.09 18.75 3.91
C ALA A 201 -24.50 19.97 4.77
N VAL A 202 -23.77 21.09 4.62
CA VAL A 202 -24.11 22.36 5.29
C VAL A 202 -25.44 22.92 4.78
N LEU A 203 -25.68 22.92 3.46
CA LEU A 203 -26.94 23.36 2.86
C LEU A 203 -28.13 22.49 3.29
N ALA A 204 -27.94 21.17 3.38
CA ALA A 204 -28.93 20.25 3.93
C ALA A 204 -29.26 20.58 5.40
N LYS A 205 -28.25 20.93 6.21
CA LYS A 205 -28.45 21.34 7.60
C LYS A 205 -29.16 22.70 7.74
N ILE A 206 -28.80 23.68 6.91
CA ILE A 206 -29.45 25.00 6.89
C ILE A 206 -30.92 24.86 6.50
N THR A 207 -31.24 24.05 5.49
CA THR A 207 -32.62 23.81 5.06
C THR A 207 -33.44 23.03 6.09
N HIS A 208 -32.82 22.07 6.78
CA HIS A 208 -33.48 21.35 7.87
C HIS A 208 -33.82 22.28 9.03
N ASN A 209 -32.88 23.14 9.45
CA ASN A 209 -33.11 24.13 10.51
C ASN A 209 -34.10 25.23 10.09
N ALA A 210 -34.13 25.60 8.81
CA ALA A 210 -35.12 26.54 8.28
C ALA A 210 -36.55 25.96 8.32
N ALA A 211 -36.70 24.65 8.13
CA ALA A 211 -38.00 23.96 8.20
C ALA A 211 -38.63 24.08 9.60
N ASP A 212 -37.84 23.92 10.66
CA ASP A 212 -38.27 24.09 12.05
C ASP A 212 -38.68 25.54 12.37
N VAL A 213 -38.03 26.53 11.74
CA VAL A 213 -38.36 27.96 11.89
C VAL A 213 -39.63 28.33 11.10
N THR A 214 -39.96 27.61 10.03
CA THR A 214 -41.13 27.90 9.17
C THR A 214 -42.46 27.33 9.63
N ALA A 215 -42.53 26.63 10.77
CA ALA A 215 -43.79 26.19 11.37
C ALA A 215 -44.78 27.34 11.71
N GLY A 216 -44.36 28.60 11.58
CA GLY A 216 -45.19 29.79 11.79
C GLY A 216 -45.42 30.72 10.59
N LEU A 217 -45.01 30.37 9.36
CA LEU A 217 -45.15 31.25 8.18
C LEU A 217 -46.11 30.68 7.10
N LEU A 218 -46.73 31.60 6.35
CA LEU A 218 -47.83 31.37 5.38
C LEU A 218 -47.54 30.29 4.32
N ALA A 219 -48.59 29.57 3.92
CA ALA A 219 -48.60 28.38 3.04
C ALA A 219 -47.90 28.52 1.67
N ASP A 220 -47.65 29.74 1.18
CA ASP A 220 -47.01 29.98 -0.12
C ASP A 220 -45.47 29.97 -0.02
N GLN A 221 -44.91 30.39 1.12
CA GLN A 221 -43.46 30.33 1.37
C GLN A 221 -42.99 28.89 1.68
N SER A 222 -43.85 28.05 2.25
CA SER A 222 -43.55 26.63 2.42
C SER A 222 -43.36 25.90 1.09
N GLN A 223 -44.08 26.28 0.04
CA GLN A 223 -43.96 25.63 -1.28
C GLN A 223 -42.60 25.91 -1.94
N GLN A 224 -42.14 27.17 -1.90
CA GLN A 224 -40.82 27.56 -2.41
C GLN A 224 -39.67 26.92 -1.61
N LEU A 225 -39.82 26.80 -0.30
CA LEU A 225 -38.82 26.12 0.54
C LEU A 225 -38.76 24.62 0.27
N ILE A 226 -39.90 23.97 0.02
CA ILE A 226 -39.95 22.56 -0.41
C ILE A 226 -39.26 22.39 -1.77
N GLU A 227 -39.46 23.31 -2.71
CA GLU A 227 -38.82 23.26 -4.03
C GLU A 227 -37.30 23.46 -3.95
N ILE A 228 -36.84 24.43 -3.15
CA ILE A 228 -35.41 24.65 -2.87
C ILE A 228 -34.80 23.41 -2.19
N ARG A 229 -35.50 22.80 -1.23
CA ARG A 229 -35.04 21.57 -0.56
C ARG A 229 -34.89 20.42 -1.55
N ASN A 230 -35.89 20.19 -2.40
CA ASN A 230 -35.83 19.12 -3.40
C ASN A 230 -34.70 19.35 -4.43
N GLN A 231 -34.43 20.61 -4.80
CA GLN A 231 -33.28 20.95 -5.64
C GLN A 231 -31.95 20.68 -4.92
N LEU A 232 -31.84 20.99 -3.63
CA LEU A 232 -30.64 20.72 -2.84
C LEU A 232 -30.40 19.23 -2.60
N GLU A 233 -31.45 18.45 -2.35
CA GLU A 233 -31.36 16.98 -2.31
C GLU A 233 -30.90 16.39 -3.64
N LYS A 234 -31.27 17.02 -4.76
CA LYS A 234 -30.80 16.61 -6.09
C LYS A 234 -29.33 16.97 -6.30
N VAL A 235 -28.94 18.20 -5.96
CA VAL A 235 -27.54 18.64 -6.02
C VAL A 235 -26.65 17.79 -5.11
N SER A 236 -27.09 17.45 -3.90
CA SER A 236 -26.34 16.56 -3.01
C SER A 236 -26.14 15.17 -3.62
N ARG A 237 -27.16 14.61 -4.27
CA ARG A 237 -27.04 13.32 -4.97
C ARG A 237 -26.11 13.39 -6.18
N ASP A 238 -26.18 14.48 -6.96
CA ASP A 238 -25.29 14.70 -8.11
C ASP A 238 -23.83 14.85 -7.64
N ILE A 239 -23.63 15.47 -6.47
CA ILE A 239 -22.33 15.59 -5.81
C ILE A 239 -21.81 14.24 -5.33
N ASP A 240 -22.63 13.42 -4.66
CA ASP A 240 -22.24 12.07 -4.24
C ASP A 240 -21.87 11.19 -5.44
N PHE A 241 -22.62 11.31 -6.54
CA PHE A 241 -22.32 10.64 -7.80
C PHE A 241 -20.98 11.09 -8.38
N LEU A 242 -20.73 12.41 -8.42
CA LEU A 242 -19.46 12.96 -8.91
C LEU A 242 -18.30 12.51 -8.02
N ASN A 243 -18.47 12.53 -6.70
CA ASN A 243 -17.49 12.01 -5.75
C ASN A 243 -17.12 10.55 -6.01
N THR A 244 -18.12 9.71 -6.29
CA THR A 244 -17.92 8.29 -6.59
C THR A 244 -17.20 8.11 -7.92
N ALA A 245 -17.64 8.84 -8.96
CA ALA A 245 -17.03 8.78 -10.29
C ALA A 245 -15.58 9.27 -10.29
N VAL A 246 -15.26 10.30 -9.51
CA VAL A 246 -13.89 10.76 -9.35
C VAL A 246 -13.13 9.74 -8.49
N ALA A 247 -13.68 9.17 -7.40
CA ALA A 247 -13.02 8.13 -6.57
C ALA A 247 -12.47 6.97 -7.40
N ASP A 248 -13.22 6.52 -8.40
CA ASP A 248 -12.79 5.46 -9.32
C ASP A 248 -11.52 5.79 -10.13
N LEU A 249 -11.23 7.08 -10.35
CA LEU A 249 -10.04 7.57 -11.04
C LEU A 249 -8.77 7.52 -10.17
N ARG A 250 -8.91 7.44 -8.83
CA ARG A 250 -7.79 7.31 -7.87
C ARG A 250 -7.37 5.87 -7.61
N LEU A 251 -8.20 4.93 -8.05
CA LEU A 251 -7.99 3.51 -7.79
C LEU A 251 -6.92 2.95 -8.73
N VAL A 252 -5.83 2.48 -8.16
CA VAL A 252 -4.78 1.75 -8.85
C VAL A 252 -4.99 0.24 -8.65
N PRO A 253 -4.68 -0.59 -9.66
CA PRO A 253 -4.68 -2.03 -9.49
C PRO A 253 -3.66 -2.49 -8.43
N LEU A 254 -3.89 -3.66 -7.84
CA LEU A 254 -2.99 -4.27 -6.86
C LEU A 254 -1.96 -5.22 -7.48
N ASP A 255 -1.98 -5.44 -8.81
CA ASP A 255 -1.08 -6.34 -9.53
C ASP A 255 0.41 -6.06 -9.23
N ASP A 256 0.81 -4.79 -9.27
CA ASP A 256 2.20 -4.37 -8.98
C ASP A 256 2.62 -4.71 -7.55
N LEU A 257 1.71 -4.53 -6.58
CA LEU A 257 1.95 -4.85 -5.18
C LEU A 257 2.03 -6.37 -5.01
N ALA A 258 1.11 -7.13 -5.61
CA ALA A 258 1.10 -8.57 -5.61
C ALA A 258 2.42 -9.15 -6.16
N ARG A 259 2.91 -8.64 -7.31
CA ARG A 259 4.22 -9.04 -7.89
C ARG A 259 5.38 -8.79 -6.91
N ARG A 260 5.41 -7.63 -6.25
CA ARG A 260 6.46 -7.31 -5.25
C ARG A 260 6.40 -8.21 -4.02
N LEU A 261 5.19 -8.55 -3.56
CA LEU A 261 4.99 -9.48 -2.43
C LEU A 261 5.46 -10.89 -2.81
N ARG A 262 5.12 -11.38 -4.00
CA ARG A 262 5.61 -12.67 -4.54
C ARG A 262 7.13 -12.72 -4.54
N ARG A 263 7.76 -11.72 -5.17
CA ARG A 263 9.21 -11.61 -5.24
C ARG A 263 9.85 -11.63 -3.85
N THR A 264 9.33 -10.84 -2.91
CA THR A 264 9.86 -10.79 -1.54
C THR A 264 9.75 -12.12 -0.80
N ALA A 265 8.64 -12.84 -1.00
CA ALA A 265 8.46 -14.16 -0.40
C ALA A 265 9.51 -15.16 -0.91
N PHE A 266 9.68 -15.26 -2.23
CA PHE A 266 10.66 -16.16 -2.86
C PHE A 266 12.11 -15.78 -2.53
N ASP A 267 12.45 -14.49 -2.59
CA ASP A 267 13.80 -14.00 -2.24
C ASP A 267 14.15 -14.33 -0.78
N THR A 268 13.18 -14.18 0.13
CA THR A 268 13.36 -14.51 1.55
C THR A 268 13.48 -16.02 1.74
N ALA A 269 12.62 -16.80 1.10
CA ALA A 269 12.66 -18.26 1.17
C ALA A 269 14.01 -18.83 0.70
N ARG A 270 14.55 -18.28 -0.40
CA ARG A 270 15.88 -18.65 -0.92
C ARG A 270 17.00 -18.30 0.06
N LYS A 271 16.95 -17.12 0.67
CA LYS A 271 17.96 -16.70 1.68
C LYS A 271 17.96 -17.58 2.93
N VAL A 272 16.80 -18.02 3.38
CA VAL A 272 16.63 -18.84 4.59
C VAL A 272 16.57 -20.35 4.26
N ASN A 273 16.73 -20.73 3.00
CA ASN A 273 16.73 -22.09 2.47
C ASN A 273 15.47 -22.91 2.86
N LYS A 274 14.29 -22.37 2.52
CA LYS A 274 12.98 -23.01 2.73
C LYS A 274 12.22 -23.12 1.42
N ASP A 275 11.48 -24.21 1.26
CA ASP A 275 10.55 -24.39 0.15
C ASP A 275 9.22 -23.72 0.47
N ILE A 276 8.64 -22.98 -0.50
CA ILE A 276 7.37 -22.26 -0.31
C ILE A 276 6.39 -22.52 -1.45
N GLU A 277 5.12 -22.62 -1.10
CA GLU A 277 3.96 -22.51 -1.97
C GLU A 277 3.27 -21.18 -1.65
N LEU A 278 3.16 -20.29 -2.63
CA LEU A 278 2.57 -18.98 -2.45
C LEU A 278 1.28 -18.86 -3.27
N ALA A 279 0.17 -18.60 -2.59
CA ALA A 279 -1.11 -18.29 -3.21
C ALA A 279 -1.42 -16.79 -3.05
N VAL A 280 -1.71 -16.10 -4.14
CA VAL A 280 -2.13 -14.69 -4.11
C VAL A 280 -3.48 -14.56 -4.82
N ASP A 281 -4.50 -14.18 -4.07
CA ASP A 281 -5.88 -14.02 -4.56
C ASP A 281 -6.27 -12.54 -4.58
N GLY A 282 -7.01 -12.11 -5.61
CA GLY A 282 -7.58 -10.76 -5.69
C GLY A 282 -6.62 -9.66 -6.15
N GLU A 283 -5.57 -10.01 -6.93
CA GLU A 283 -4.60 -9.02 -7.45
C GLU A 283 -5.21 -8.02 -8.43
N GLU A 284 -6.31 -8.39 -9.09
CA GLU A 284 -7.11 -7.54 -9.97
C GLU A 284 -7.91 -6.46 -9.23
N MET A 285 -8.00 -6.55 -7.89
CA MET A 285 -8.66 -5.53 -7.10
C MET A 285 -7.98 -4.18 -7.27
N ARG A 286 -8.79 -3.13 -7.19
CA ARG A 286 -8.31 -1.75 -7.25
C ARG A 286 -8.43 -1.06 -5.90
N ALA A 287 -7.37 -0.41 -5.46
CA ALA A 287 -7.30 0.29 -4.18
C ALA A 287 -6.81 1.72 -4.36
N ASP A 288 -7.05 2.55 -3.36
CA ASP A 288 -6.58 3.93 -3.35
C ASP A 288 -5.05 4.00 -3.40
N ARG A 289 -4.50 4.84 -4.28
CA ARG A 289 -3.05 5.01 -4.41
C ARG A 289 -2.35 5.36 -3.10
N ALA A 290 -2.98 6.16 -2.23
CA ALA A 290 -2.41 6.51 -0.93
C ALA A 290 -2.32 5.29 0.01
N ILE A 291 -3.34 4.43 -0.01
CA ILE A 291 -3.35 3.17 0.75
C ILE A 291 -2.22 2.27 0.24
N VAL A 292 -2.12 2.07 -1.08
CA VAL A 292 -1.06 1.24 -1.68
C VAL A 292 0.33 1.78 -1.30
N ARG A 293 0.57 3.08 -1.46
CA ARG A 293 1.84 3.73 -1.10
C ARG A 293 2.21 3.51 0.37
N THR A 294 1.24 3.59 1.27
CA THR A 294 1.46 3.55 2.72
C THR A 294 1.63 2.12 3.23
N LEU A 295 0.91 1.16 2.64
CA LEU A 295 0.92 -0.25 3.06
C LEU A 295 1.97 -1.11 2.36
N THR A 296 2.59 -0.65 1.27
CA THR A 296 3.58 -1.46 0.52
C THR A 296 4.69 -2.00 1.42
N ASP A 297 5.44 -1.13 2.10
CA ASP A 297 6.55 -1.55 2.96
C ASP A 297 6.08 -2.42 4.16
N PRO A 298 4.99 -2.06 4.89
CA PRO A 298 4.40 -2.92 5.91
C PRO A 298 4.07 -4.33 5.43
N LEU A 299 3.39 -4.47 4.28
CA LEU A 299 2.98 -5.78 3.77
C LEU A 299 4.19 -6.62 3.33
N LEU A 300 5.19 -6.01 2.68
CA LEU A 300 6.43 -6.70 2.33
C LEU A 300 7.15 -7.22 3.57
N HIS A 301 7.15 -6.43 4.65
CA HIS A 301 7.73 -6.85 5.92
C HIS A 301 6.96 -8.02 6.56
N MET A 302 5.63 -7.98 6.57
CA MET A 302 4.81 -9.08 7.09
C MET A 302 5.02 -10.38 6.33
N VAL A 303 5.10 -10.32 4.99
CA VAL A 303 5.42 -11.48 4.15
C VAL A 303 6.81 -12.03 4.46
N ARG A 304 7.80 -11.16 4.63
CA ARG A 304 9.15 -11.59 5.05
C ARG A 304 9.11 -12.32 6.39
N ASN A 305 8.39 -11.78 7.38
CA ASN A 305 8.28 -12.40 8.71
C ASN A 305 7.56 -13.76 8.64
N ALA A 306 6.52 -13.87 7.82
CA ALA A 306 5.83 -15.13 7.58
C ALA A 306 6.78 -16.20 7.04
N VAL A 307 7.65 -15.85 6.08
CA VAL A 307 8.60 -16.80 5.48
C VAL A 307 9.82 -17.08 6.37
N ASP A 308 10.44 -16.05 6.93
CA ASP A 308 11.66 -16.17 7.73
C ASP A 308 11.38 -16.79 9.11
N HIS A 309 10.39 -16.27 9.82
CA HIS A 309 10.11 -16.68 11.20
C HIS A 309 8.84 -17.52 11.34
N GLY A 310 7.83 -17.35 10.47
CA GLY A 310 6.59 -18.13 10.53
C GLY A 310 6.80 -19.58 10.11
N LEU A 311 7.28 -19.80 8.88
CA LEU A 311 7.48 -21.13 8.32
C LEU A 311 8.59 -21.92 9.02
N GLU A 312 8.37 -23.20 9.26
CA GLU A 312 9.43 -24.11 9.71
C GLU A 312 10.31 -24.55 8.52
N ALA A 313 11.56 -24.95 8.77
CA ALA A 313 12.40 -25.58 7.75
C ALA A 313 11.83 -26.96 7.35
N PRO A 314 12.15 -27.49 6.15
CA PRO A 314 11.58 -28.76 5.65
C PRO A 314 11.68 -29.93 6.64
N ALA A 315 12.80 -30.04 7.36
CA ALA A 315 13.03 -31.08 8.37
C ALA A 315 12.20 -30.92 9.66
N GLY A 316 11.69 -29.72 9.94
CA GLY A 316 10.92 -29.38 11.14
C GLY A 316 9.41 -29.36 10.93
N ARG A 317 8.91 -29.70 9.74
CA ARG A 317 7.48 -29.57 9.38
C ARG A 317 6.58 -30.72 9.87
N GLY A 318 7.13 -31.79 10.43
CA GLY A 318 6.34 -32.91 10.97
C GLY A 318 5.37 -33.50 9.94
N ASP A 319 4.08 -33.51 10.26
CA ASP A 319 3.00 -34.02 9.38
C ASP A 319 2.53 -33.02 8.29
N LYS A 320 3.10 -31.81 8.24
CA LYS A 320 2.74 -30.79 7.24
C LYS A 320 3.48 -31.02 5.91
N PRO A 321 2.96 -30.50 4.78
CA PRO A 321 3.67 -30.50 3.50
C PRO A 321 5.07 -29.89 3.64
N GLN A 322 6.06 -30.43 2.92
CA GLN A 322 7.44 -29.92 2.99
C GLN A 322 7.55 -28.46 2.53
N ALA A 323 6.77 -28.05 1.53
CA ALA A 323 6.65 -26.66 1.11
C ALA A 323 5.72 -25.87 2.05
N GLY A 324 6.23 -24.77 2.60
CA GLY A 324 5.51 -23.79 3.42
C GLY A 324 4.43 -23.05 2.65
N LYS A 325 3.19 -23.07 3.12
CA LYS A 325 2.10 -22.36 2.45
C LYS A 325 1.95 -20.95 3.00
N VAL A 326 2.09 -19.96 2.14
CA VAL A 326 1.73 -18.57 2.42
C VAL A 326 0.58 -18.17 1.51
N GLN A 327 -0.48 -17.64 2.08
CA GLN A 327 -1.64 -17.13 1.35
C GLN A 327 -1.76 -15.62 1.58
N ILE A 328 -1.92 -14.88 0.49
CA ILE A 328 -2.21 -13.45 0.49
C ILE A 328 -3.53 -13.28 -0.25
N SER A 329 -4.54 -12.68 0.38
CA SER A 329 -5.80 -12.41 -0.31
C SER A 329 -6.22 -10.96 -0.14
N PHE A 330 -6.53 -10.31 -1.26
CA PHE A 330 -7.15 -9.01 -1.31
C PHE A 330 -8.65 -9.19 -1.56
N SER A 331 -9.48 -8.59 -0.71
CA SER A 331 -10.92 -8.69 -0.81
C SER A 331 -11.59 -7.37 -0.42
N ARG A 332 -12.85 -7.19 -0.82
CA ARG A 332 -13.64 -6.00 -0.52
C ARG A 332 -14.80 -6.38 0.37
N SER A 333 -14.93 -5.68 1.48
CA SER A 333 -16.06 -5.84 2.40
C SER A 333 -16.75 -4.49 2.54
N GLY A 334 -17.90 -4.32 1.86
CA GLY A 334 -18.56 -3.02 1.74
C GLY A 334 -17.66 -1.99 1.05
N SER A 335 -17.40 -0.88 1.73
CA SER A 335 -16.47 0.17 1.27
C SER A 335 -15.02 -0.06 1.69
N SER A 336 -14.72 -1.10 2.47
CA SER A 336 -13.38 -1.33 3.03
C SER A 336 -12.58 -2.36 2.21
N LEU A 337 -11.27 -2.16 2.12
CA LEU A 337 -10.33 -3.12 1.58
C LEU A 337 -9.86 -4.03 2.72
N LYS A 338 -10.03 -5.33 2.55
CA LYS A 338 -9.56 -6.35 3.48
C LYS A 338 -8.38 -7.10 2.86
N ILE A 339 -7.26 -7.11 3.57
CA ILE A 339 -6.02 -7.79 3.19
C ILE A 339 -5.77 -8.88 4.22
N LEU A 340 -5.65 -10.13 3.77
CA LEU A 340 -5.31 -11.26 4.61
C LEU A 340 -3.91 -11.75 4.24
N ILE A 341 -3.05 -11.94 5.24
CA ILE A 341 -1.77 -12.64 5.09
C ILE A 341 -1.79 -13.82 6.06
N LYS A 342 -1.67 -15.03 5.54
CA LYS A 342 -1.73 -16.27 6.31
C LYS A 342 -0.55 -17.16 6.00
N ASP A 343 0.05 -17.75 7.03
CA ASP A 343 1.02 -18.84 6.93
C ASP A 343 0.50 -20.11 7.63
N ASP A 344 1.03 -21.26 7.24
CA ASP A 344 0.79 -22.56 7.87
C ASP A 344 1.94 -22.99 8.81
N GLY A 345 2.73 -22.01 9.28
CA GLY A 345 3.96 -22.22 10.04
C GLY A 345 3.74 -22.62 11.49
N ARG A 346 4.71 -22.30 12.34
CA ARG A 346 4.69 -22.68 13.77
C ARG A 346 3.71 -21.87 14.62
N GLY A 347 3.16 -20.78 14.09
CA GLY A 347 2.35 -19.83 14.86
C GLY A 347 3.16 -18.99 15.84
N LEU A 348 2.47 -18.14 16.60
CA LEU A 348 3.06 -17.30 17.64
C LEU A 348 3.23 -18.08 18.93
N ASP A 349 4.43 -18.05 19.50
CA ASP A 349 4.73 -18.64 20.81
C ASP A 349 4.25 -17.69 21.92
N VAL A 350 3.02 -17.92 22.39
CA VAL A 350 2.36 -17.12 23.44
C VAL A 350 3.15 -17.16 24.75
N GLU A 351 3.79 -18.28 25.08
CA GLU A 351 4.60 -18.42 26.30
C GLU A 351 5.89 -17.61 26.20
N ARG A 352 6.54 -17.60 25.03
CA ARG A 352 7.69 -16.71 24.78
C ARG A 352 7.30 -15.25 24.88
N ILE A 353 6.17 -14.86 24.30
CA ILE A 353 5.63 -13.48 24.39
C ILE A 353 5.36 -13.12 25.85
N ARG A 354 4.76 -14.04 26.62
CA ARG A 354 4.52 -13.90 28.07
C ARG A 354 5.79 -13.65 28.86
N GLN A 355 6.82 -14.46 28.62
CA GLN A 355 8.12 -14.31 29.28
C GLN A 355 8.76 -12.97 28.95
N ILE A 356 8.80 -12.57 27.68
CA ILE A 356 9.38 -11.30 27.23
C ILE A 356 8.64 -10.10 27.86
N ALA A 357 7.30 -10.17 27.94
CA ALA A 357 6.50 -9.11 28.55
C ALA A 357 6.78 -8.94 30.06
N ILE A 358 7.01 -10.05 30.78
CA ILE A 358 7.38 -10.04 32.20
C ILE A 358 8.83 -9.56 32.39
N GLU A 359 9.78 -10.08 31.61
CA GLU A 359 11.21 -9.72 31.70
C GLU A 359 11.45 -8.23 31.44
N ARG A 360 10.73 -7.66 30.45
CA ARG A 360 10.78 -6.24 30.13
C ARG A 360 9.95 -5.36 31.06
N ARG A 361 9.42 -5.93 32.16
CA ARG A 361 8.59 -5.26 33.18
C ARG A 361 7.37 -4.53 32.59
N ARG A 362 6.82 -5.06 31.49
CA ARG A 362 5.61 -4.54 30.86
C ARG A 362 4.35 -5.10 31.50
N LEU A 363 4.42 -6.32 32.02
CA LEU A 363 3.35 -6.97 32.78
C LEU A 363 3.90 -7.56 34.08
N THR A 364 3.11 -7.53 35.14
CA THR A 364 3.36 -8.36 36.32
C THR A 364 3.02 -9.83 36.01
N ALA A 365 3.60 -10.76 36.77
CA ALA A 365 3.28 -12.19 36.62
C ALA A 365 1.79 -12.49 36.88
N SER A 366 1.11 -11.67 37.69
CA SER A 366 -0.32 -11.80 37.95
C SER A 366 -1.14 -11.34 36.74
N GLU A 367 -0.86 -10.15 36.19
CA GLU A 367 -1.55 -9.60 35.02
C GLU A 367 -1.37 -10.48 33.80
N ALA A 368 -0.14 -10.97 33.57
CA ALA A 368 0.12 -11.88 32.46
C ALA A 368 -0.77 -13.12 32.52
N ASN A 369 -0.92 -13.74 33.69
CA ASN A 369 -1.72 -14.96 33.88
C ASN A 369 -3.23 -14.76 33.71
N GLU A 370 -3.73 -13.54 33.86
CA GLU A 370 -5.15 -13.21 33.66
C GLU A 370 -5.48 -12.90 32.19
N MET A 371 -4.48 -12.59 31.35
CA MET A 371 -4.67 -12.28 29.94
C MET A 371 -4.94 -13.53 29.10
N SER A 372 -5.89 -13.40 28.16
CA SER A 372 -6.16 -14.43 27.15
C SER A 372 -5.06 -14.49 26.09
N ASP A 373 -4.96 -15.62 25.38
CA ASP A 373 -3.98 -15.80 24.31
C ASP A 373 -4.09 -14.71 23.23
N SER A 374 -5.30 -14.29 22.88
CA SER A 374 -5.52 -13.19 21.92
C SER A 374 -5.04 -11.84 22.46
N GLN A 375 -5.19 -11.57 23.76
CA GLN A 375 -4.66 -10.35 24.38
C GLN A 375 -3.13 -10.38 24.41
N MET A 376 -2.53 -11.54 24.70
CA MET A 376 -1.08 -11.71 24.67
C MET A 376 -0.51 -11.54 23.27
N GLN A 377 -1.17 -12.09 22.24
CA GLN A 377 -0.76 -11.93 20.84
C GLN A 377 -0.75 -10.46 20.39
N ARG A 378 -1.65 -9.62 20.90
CA ARG A 378 -1.67 -8.18 20.57
C ARG A 378 -0.45 -7.42 21.06
N LEU A 379 0.27 -7.92 22.07
CA LEU A 379 1.48 -7.27 22.59
C LEU A 379 2.58 -7.15 21.53
N ILE A 380 2.54 -7.93 20.45
CA ILE A 380 3.53 -7.81 19.37
C ILE A 380 3.47 -6.47 18.63
N PHE A 381 2.35 -5.73 18.75
CA PHE A 381 2.21 -4.41 18.17
C PHE A 381 2.71 -3.29 19.09
N GLU A 382 3.08 -3.60 20.34
CA GLU A 382 3.60 -2.60 21.27
C GLU A 382 4.98 -2.09 20.85
N PRO A 383 5.26 -0.78 20.99
CA PRO A 383 6.53 -0.20 20.63
C PRO A 383 7.73 -0.93 21.26
N GLY A 384 8.68 -1.31 20.41
CA GLY A 384 9.89 -2.02 20.84
C GLY A 384 9.67 -3.49 21.24
N PHE A 385 8.47 -4.05 21.11
CA PHE A 385 8.19 -5.47 21.32
C PHE A 385 8.66 -6.28 20.09
N SER A 386 9.96 -6.62 20.07
CA SER A 386 10.51 -7.58 19.13
C SER A 386 10.92 -8.86 19.86
N THR A 387 10.53 -10.00 19.30
CA THR A 387 10.90 -11.34 19.76
C THR A 387 12.32 -11.74 19.33
N ALA A 388 12.96 -10.96 18.47
CA ALA A 388 14.31 -11.21 18.00
C ALA A 388 15.36 -10.84 19.07
N SER A 389 16.26 -11.79 19.36
CA SER A 389 17.38 -11.62 20.29
C SER A 389 18.61 -10.96 19.66
N GLN A 390 18.60 -10.70 18.35
CA GLN A 390 19.65 -9.98 17.63
C GLN A 390 19.02 -8.89 16.75
N LEU A 391 19.67 -7.72 16.74
CA LEU A 391 19.41 -6.67 15.76
C LEU A 391 19.93 -7.20 14.41
N ASP A 392 19.05 -7.70 13.55
CA ASP A 392 19.45 -8.13 12.21
C ASP A 392 19.89 -6.92 11.38
N ASP A 393 21.16 -6.92 10.97
CA ASP A 393 21.88 -5.86 10.27
C ASP A 393 21.40 -5.59 8.82
N THR A 394 20.25 -6.15 8.40
CA THR A 394 19.77 -6.05 7.00
C THR A 394 18.58 -5.10 6.81
N SER A 395 18.08 -4.46 7.85
CA SER A 395 17.04 -3.43 7.72
C SER A 395 17.50 -2.12 8.37
N GLY A 396 18.25 -1.32 7.62
CA GLY A 396 18.69 0.04 8.00
C GLY A 396 17.57 1.06 8.27
N ARG A 397 16.33 0.61 8.55
CA ARG A 397 15.20 1.42 9.02
C ARG A 397 14.39 0.78 10.16
N GLY A 398 14.77 -0.40 10.69
CA GLY A 398 14.14 -1.00 11.87
C GLY A 398 12.61 -1.05 11.83
N VAL A 399 12.04 -1.71 10.83
CA VAL A 399 10.57 -1.85 10.73
C VAL A 399 10.15 -3.01 11.64
N GLY A 400 9.53 -2.71 12.78
CA GLY A 400 8.87 -3.69 13.64
C GLY A 400 7.36 -3.79 13.35
N MET A 401 6.70 -4.71 14.04
CA MET A 401 5.23 -4.85 13.99
C MET A 401 4.50 -3.63 14.58
N ASP A 402 5.16 -2.85 15.42
CA ASP A 402 4.71 -1.55 15.89
C ASP A 402 4.60 -0.51 14.75
N VAL A 403 5.54 -0.49 13.81
CA VAL A 403 5.49 0.36 12.62
C VAL A 403 4.33 -0.03 11.71
N VAL A 404 4.10 -1.33 11.54
CA VAL A 404 2.98 -1.85 10.75
C VAL A 404 1.64 -1.45 11.38
N PHE A 405 1.48 -1.69 12.68
CA PHE A 405 0.28 -1.31 13.42
C PHE A 405 0.00 0.19 13.31
N ARG A 406 1.03 1.02 13.55
CA ARG A 406 0.93 2.48 13.45
C ARG A 406 0.45 2.90 12.06
N ASN A 407 1.09 2.43 10.98
CA ASN A 407 0.72 2.80 9.61
C ASN A 407 -0.74 2.43 9.27
N ILE A 408 -1.22 1.28 9.75
CA ILE A 408 -2.61 0.83 9.53
C ILE A 408 -3.58 1.70 10.33
N SER A 409 -3.29 1.99 11.61
CA SER A 409 -4.12 2.86 12.45
C SER A 409 -4.21 4.29 11.89
N LEU A 410 -3.14 4.80 11.27
CA LEU A 410 -3.13 6.13 10.65
C LEU A 410 -4.05 6.25 9.45
N LEU A 411 -4.18 5.16 8.68
CA LEU A 411 -5.17 5.05 7.60
C LEU A 411 -6.61 4.90 8.11
N GLY A 412 -6.81 4.86 9.43
CA GLY A 412 -8.11 4.55 10.04
C GLY A 412 -8.51 3.08 9.86
N GLY A 413 -7.53 2.21 9.59
CA GLY A 413 -7.72 0.77 9.52
C GLY A 413 -7.46 0.05 10.82
N GLU A 414 -7.81 -1.23 10.82
CA GLU A 414 -7.66 -2.15 11.93
C GLU A 414 -6.85 -3.37 11.48
N ILE A 415 -6.07 -3.94 12.40
CA ILE A 415 -5.34 -5.19 12.19
C ILE A 415 -5.68 -6.18 13.31
N GLU A 416 -6.04 -7.39 12.90
CA GLU A 416 -6.35 -8.50 13.78
C GLU A 416 -5.36 -9.64 13.55
N ILE A 417 -5.05 -10.38 14.62
CA ILE A 417 -4.18 -11.56 14.58
C ILE A 417 -5.00 -12.75 15.04
N ALA A 418 -4.90 -13.85 14.29
CA ALA A 418 -5.31 -15.17 14.73
C ALA A 418 -4.13 -16.12 14.55
N SER A 419 -3.63 -16.68 15.65
CA SER A 419 -2.54 -17.65 15.61
C SER A 419 -2.78 -18.78 16.58
N ASP A 420 -2.48 -20.00 16.12
CA ASP A 420 -2.48 -21.22 16.92
C ASP A 420 -1.09 -21.86 16.81
N ALA A 421 -0.55 -22.29 17.94
CA ALA A 421 0.73 -23.00 17.98
C ALA A 421 0.68 -24.25 17.08
N GLY A 422 1.63 -24.35 16.15
CA GLY A 422 1.74 -25.43 15.19
C GLY A 422 0.74 -25.40 14.02
N LYS A 423 -0.17 -24.42 13.91
CA LYS A 423 -1.09 -24.29 12.76
C LYS A 423 -0.86 -23.05 11.90
N GLY A 424 -0.01 -22.13 12.36
CA GLY A 424 0.39 -20.93 11.63
C GLY A 424 -0.21 -19.63 12.19
N THR A 425 -0.04 -18.55 11.44
CA THR A 425 -0.52 -17.21 11.82
C THR A 425 -1.32 -16.61 10.68
N ALA A 426 -2.39 -15.89 11.02
CA ALA A 426 -3.19 -15.11 10.09
C ALA A 426 -3.30 -13.66 10.59
N PHE A 427 -2.91 -12.73 9.74
CA PHE A 427 -3.11 -11.30 9.93
C PHE A 427 -4.23 -10.81 9.02
N SER A 428 -5.28 -10.24 9.60
CA SER A 428 -6.38 -9.62 8.87
C SER A 428 -6.31 -8.11 9.02
N ILE A 429 -6.05 -7.41 7.93
CA ILE A 429 -5.98 -5.95 7.88
C ILE A 429 -7.24 -5.46 7.18
N THR A 430 -7.95 -4.53 7.80
CA THR A 430 -9.11 -3.87 7.22
C THR A 430 -8.82 -2.38 7.16
N VAL A 431 -8.75 -1.81 5.97
CA VAL A 431 -8.60 -0.36 5.78
C VAL A 431 -9.84 0.21 5.11
N PRO A 432 -10.31 1.41 5.51
CA PRO A 432 -11.34 2.12 4.78
C PRO A 432 -10.93 2.25 3.30
N GLY A 433 -11.87 2.08 2.37
CA GLY A 433 -11.58 2.29 0.95
C GLY A 433 -11.38 3.78 0.63
N ALA A 434 -11.36 4.11 -0.67
CA ALA A 434 -11.20 5.47 -1.16
C ALA A 434 -12.25 6.41 -0.51
N THR A 435 -11.84 7.08 0.55
CA THR A 435 -12.65 8.08 1.25
C THR A 435 -11.96 9.42 1.07
N SER A 436 -12.62 10.31 0.34
CA SER A 436 -12.17 11.70 0.11
C SER A 436 -12.41 12.56 1.35
N THR A 437 -13.38 12.16 2.19
CA THR A 437 -13.82 12.89 3.38
C THR A 437 -13.41 12.15 4.66
N GLU A 438 -12.97 12.91 5.64
CA GLU A 438 -12.64 12.47 6.98
C GLU A 438 -13.66 13.07 7.95
N ALA A 439 -14.42 12.22 8.64
CA ALA A 439 -15.36 12.67 9.67
C ALA A 439 -14.58 13.33 10.81
N CYS A 440 -14.91 14.58 11.12
CA CYS A 440 -14.15 15.41 12.05
C CYS A 440 -15.03 16.15 13.06
N VAL A 441 -14.39 16.46 14.19
CA VAL A 441 -14.85 17.32 15.28
C VAL A 441 -14.16 18.68 15.15
N ILE A 442 -14.90 19.73 14.78
CA ILE A 442 -14.39 21.08 14.55
C ILE A 442 -14.41 21.89 15.84
N LEU A 443 -13.28 22.54 16.12
CA LEU A 443 -13.04 23.43 17.25
C LEU A 443 -13.00 24.89 16.78
N SER A 444 -14.17 25.45 16.49
CA SER A 444 -14.34 26.78 15.87
C SER A 444 -13.92 27.97 16.73
N ALA A 445 -13.79 27.80 18.05
CA ALA A 445 -13.34 28.87 18.95
C ALA A 445 -11.81 29.09 18.93
N LEU A 446 -11.05 28.20 18.27
CA LEU A 446 -9.62 28.37 18.06
C LEU A 446 -9.35 29.26 16.84
N THR A 447 -8.32 30.09 16.93
CA THR A 447 -7.80 30.88 15.82
C THR A 447 -6.30 30.62 15.70
N PRO A 448 -5.85 29.92 14.63
CA PRO A 448 -6.62 29.31 13.54
C PRO A 448 -7.51 28.14 14.00
N ILE A 449 -8.53 27.78 13.20
CA ILE A 449 -9.52 26.73 13.53
C ILE A 449 -8.85 25.36 13.41
N TYR A 450 -9.14 24.44 14.34
CA TYR A 450 -8.68 23.06 14.27
C TYR A 450 -9.83 22.07 14.15
N ALA A 451 -9.56 20.94 13.52
CA ALA A 451 -10.44 19.79 13.44
C ALA A 451 -9.72 18.53 13.93
N ILE A 452 -10.40 17.73 14.75
CA ILE A 452 -9.92 16.45 15.28
C ILE A 452 -10.63 15.34 14.51
N PRO A 453 -9.92 14.35 13.95
CA PRO A 453 -10.57 13.19 13.34
C PRO A 453 -11.47 12.47 14.36
N SER A 454 -12.75 12.26 14.01
CA SER A 454 -13.72 11.66 14.92
C SER A 454 -13.33 10.25 15.36
N ARG A 455 -12.56 9.51 14.53
CA ARG A 455 -12.11 8.14 14.85
C ARG A 455 -11.23 8.04 16.09
N VAL A 456 -10.51 9.12 16.44
CA VAL A 456 -9.67 9.14 17.65
C VAL A 456 -10.43 9.64 18.87
N VAL A 457 -11.67 10.12 18.72
CA VAL A 457 -12.45 10.69 19.81
C VAL A 457 -13.25 9.59 20.50
N VAL A 458 -12.97 9.36 21.79
CA VAL A 458 -13.70 8.39 22.61
C VAL A 458 -15.00 8.99 23.11
N TRP A 459 -14.94 10.20 23.68
CA TRP A 459 -16.12 10.96 24.09
C TRP A 459 -15.82 12.45 24.23
N ILE A 460 -16.87 13.26 24.21
CA ILE A 460 -16.84 14.70 24.48
C ILE A 460 -17.86 14.98 25.58
N LYS A 461 -17.42 15.56 26.70
CA LYS A 461 -18.29 15.88 27.84
C LYS A 461 -18.05 17.28 28.34
N SER A 462 -19.07 17.87 28.97
CA SER A 462 -18.92 19.15 29.66
C SER A 462 -18.01 18.97 30.87
N ALA A 463 -17.14 19.94 31.17
CA ALA A 463 -16.23 19.85 32.32
C ALA A 463 -16.98 19.72 33.65
N GLY A 464 -18.20 20.26 33.76
CA GLY A 464 -19.05 20.12 34.95
C GLY A 464 -19.67 18.74 35.14
N GLU A 465 -19.64 17.87 34.13
CA GLU A 465 -20.15 16.48 34.20
C GLU A 465 -19.06 15.49 34.62
N LEU A 466 -17.83 15.94 34.81
CA LEU A 466 -16.66 15.12 35.07
C LEU A 466 -16.07 15.41 36.44
N GLU A 467 -15.68 14.34 37.13
CA GLU A 467 -14.83 14.47 38.31
C GLU A 467 -13.39 14.64 37.84
N THR A 468 -12.80 15.81 38.11
CA THR A 468 -11.39 16.09 37.84
C THR A 468 -10.60 16.19 39.13
N GLU A 469 -9.35 15.72 39.09
CA GLU A 469 -8.43 15.75 40.22
C GLU A 469 -7.26 16.70 39.93
N GLN A 470 -6.91 17.58 40.87
CA GLN A 470 -5.78 18.50 40.75
C GLN A 470 -4.58 17.95 41.52
N ARG A 471 -3.47 17.68 40.84
CA ARG A 471 -2.23 17.21 41.47
C ARG A 471 -1.02 17.94 40.92
N ARG A 472 -0.24 18.58 41.80
CA ARG A 472 0.95 19.38 41.46
C ARG A 472 0.69 20.43 40.35
N GLY A 473 -0.53 20.99 40.30
CA GLY A 473 -0.93 21.99 39.32
C GLY A 473 -1.35 21.45 37.95
N ILE A 474 -1.39 20.13 37.78
CA ILE A 474 -1.94 19.47 36.58
C ILE A 474 -3.32 18.91 36.94
N GLU A 475 -4.30 19.17 36.08
CA GLU A 475 -5.65 18.64 36.20
C GLU A 475 -5.72 17.26 35.51
N TYR A 476 -6.37 16.29 36.14
CA TYR A 476 -6.51 14.92 35.66
C TYR A 476 -7.98 14.54 35.54
N VAL A 477 -8.31 13.74 34.53
CA VAL A 477 -9.61 13.06 34.42
C VAL A 477 -9.41 11.56 34.60
N HIS A 478 -10.37 10.91 35.27
CA HIS A 478 -10.38 9.46 35.42
C HIS A 478 -11.14 8.83 34.26
N HIS A 479 -10.50 7.86 33.59
CA HIS A 479 -11.14 7.02 32.60
C HIS A 479 -10.69 5.57 32.80
N GLU A 480 -11.66 4.69 33.07
CA GLU A 480 -11.40 3.32 33.50
C GLU A 480 -10.44 3.29 34.71
N ASN A 481 -9.30 2.60 34.61
CA ASN A 481 -8.26 2.55 35.66
C ASN A 481 -7.12 3.56 35.43
N HIS A 482 -7.26 4.48 34.47
CA HIS A 482 -6.22 5.41 34.07
C HIS A 482 -6.51 6.84 34.55
N GLN A 483 -5.50 7.49 35.14
CA GLN A 483 -5.50 8.92 35.42
C GLN A 483 -4.85 9.68 34.25
N ILE A 484 -5.65 10.42 33.50
CA ILE A 484 -5.20 11.05 32.26
C ILE A 484 -5.03 12.56 32.48
N PRO A 485 -3.83 13.12 32.26
CA PRO A 485 -3.60 14.55 32.41
C PRO A 485 -4.36 15.33 31.35
N ILE A 486 -5.09 16.35 31.78
CA ILE A 486 -5.86 17.25 30.93
C ILE A 486 -4.93 18.36 30.42
N GLN A 487 -4.87 18.51 29.10
CA GLN A 487 -4.07 19.53 28.43
C GLN A 487 -4.96 20.56 27.73
N GLN A 488 -4.58 21.83 27.76
CA GLN A 488 -5.35 22.88 27.09
C GLN A 488 -5.04 22.87 25.59
N VAL A 489 -6.08 22.74 24.75
CA VAL A 489 -5.91 22.60 23.30
C VAL A 489 -5.17 23.80 22.71
N HIS A 490 -5.51 25.03 23.13
CA HIS A 490 -4.88 26.23 22.59
C HIS A 490 -3.37 26.32 22.89
N MET A 491 -2.92 25.74 24.01
CA MET A 491 -1.50 25.68 24.36
C MET A 491 -0.76 24.68 23.48
N LEU A 492 -1.41 23.55 23.16
CA LEU A 492 -0.86 22.53 22.27
C LEU A 492 -0.73 23.06 20.83
N THR A 493 -1.77 23.71 20.33
CA THR A 493 -1.82 24.19 18.95
C THR A 493 -1.14 25.56 18.73
N GLY A 494 -0.73 26.22 19.81
CA GLY A 494 -0.26 27.62 19.77
C GLY A 494 -1.34 28.62 19.31
N SER A 495 -2.62 28.22 19.37
CA SER A 495 -3.73 29.03 18.89
C SER A 495 -4.16 30.06 19.94
N GLN A 496 -4.79 31.13 19.48
CA GLN A 496 -5.62 31.94 20.36
C GLN A 496 -7.01 31.31 20.51
N GLN A 497 -7.62 31.51 21.66
CA GLN A 497 -8.95 30.99 21.95
C GLN A 497 -9.91 32.15 22.22
N ASN A 498 -10.78 32.42 21.25
CA ASN A 498 -11.76 33.50 21.37
C ASN A 498 -12.94 33.02 22.21
N THR A 499 -13.01 33.46 23.46
CA THR A 499 -14.03 33.05 24.42
C THR A 499 -15.14 34.10 24.51
N THR A 500 -16.32 33.81 23.95
CA THR A 500 -17.52 34.65 24.10
C THR A 500 -18.35 34.29 25.34
N SER A 501 -18.11 33.12 25.94
CA SER A 501 -18.78 32.66 27.17
C SER A 501 -17.85 31.79 28.02
N LEU A 502 -17.72 32.09 29.31
CA LEU A 502 -16.87 31.37 30.27
C LEU A 502 -17.42 30.01 30.71
N THR A 503 -18.65 29.65 30.31
CA THR A 503 -19.38 28.49 30.85
C THR A 503 -19.39 27.24 29.98
N ASP A 504 -19.00 27.30 28.70
CA ASP A 504 -19.01 26.15 27.79
C ASP A 504 -17.62 25.49 27.69
N VAL A 505 -17.16 24.91 28.81
CA VAL A 505 -15.89 24.18 28.88
C VAL A 505 -16.15 22.70 28.65
N LYS A 506 -15.45 22.11 27.69
CA LYS A 506 -15.53 20.70 27.30
C LYS A 506 -14.21 20.00 27.51
N ILE A 507 -14.29 18.72 27.87
CA ILE A 507 -13.17 17.79 27.89
C ILE A 507 -13.42 16.78 26.77
N ILE A 508 -12.45 16.67 25.88
CA ILE A 508 -12.44 15.74 24.75
C ILE A 508 -11.43 14.65 25.09
N LEU A 509 -11.90 13.41 25.22
CA LEU A 509 -11.02 12.27 25.41
C LEU A 509 -10.68 11.64 24.05
N LEU A 510 -9.40 11.51 23.78
CA LEU A 510 -8.87 10.86 22.60
C LEU A 510 -8.20 9.53 22.95
N HIS A 511 -8.25 8.58 22.02
CA HIS A 511 -7.48 7.35 22.05
C HIS A 511 -6.66 7.26 20.76
N VAL A 512 -5.33 7.33 20.90
CA VAL A 512 -4.38 7.39 19.79
C VAL A 512 -3.25 6.42 20.08
N LEU A 513 -3.03 5.45 19.17
CA LEU A 513 -1.92 4.49 19.24
C LEU A 513 -1.78 3.77 20.60
N GLY A 514 -2.91 3.45 21.24
CA GLY A 514 -2.95 2.73 22.53
C GLY A 514 -2.91 3.65 23.77
N PHE A 515 -2.79 4.96 23.60
CA PHE A 515 -2.75 5.93 24.70
C PHE A 515 -3.97 6.82 24.73
N TYR A 516 -4.40 7.18 25.94
CA TYR A 516 -5.47 8.14 26.16
C TYR A 516 -4.93 9.56 26.36
N PHE A 517 -5.57 10.53 25.71
CA PHE A 517 -5.28 11.96 25.85
C PHE A 517 -6.54 12.71 26.23
N ALA A 518 -6.44 13.62 27.21
CA ALA A 518 -7.54 14.49 27.59
C ALA A 518 -7.25 15.93 27.17
N LEU A 519 -8.14 16.50 26.37
CA LEU A 519 -8.04 17.84 25.82
C LEU A 519 -9.13 18.75 26.38
N LYS A 520 -8.73 19.85 27.00
CA LYS A 520 -9.63 20.90 27.49
C LYS A 520 -9.82 21.96 26.43
N TYR A 521 -11.08 22.14 26.03
CA TYR A 521 -11.50 23.11 25.04
C TYR A 521 -12.64 23.95 25.61
N GLN A 522 -12.74 25.21 25.18
CA GLN A 522 -13.80 26.15 25.58
C GLN A 522 -14.44 26.65 24.30
N GLY A 523 -15.70 26.28 24.08
CA GLY A 523 -16.45 26.65 22.89
C GLY A 523 -17.37 25.55 22.34
N GLY A 524 -18.11 25.94 21.31
CA GLY A 524 -18.94 25.06 20.51
C GLY A 524 -18.10 24.01 19.77
N VAL A 525 -18.67 22.83 19.62
CA VAL A 525 -18.08 21.72 18.84
C VAL A 525 -19.06 21.37 17.73
N GLU A 526 -18.56 21.20 16.53
CA GLU A 526 -19.36 20.84 15.36
C GLU A 526 -18.82 19.56 14.72
N PHE A 527 -19.71 18.73 14.17
CA PHE A 527 -19.33 17.53 13.42
C PHE A 527 -19.53 17.79 11.93
N ALA A 528 -18.51 17.50 11.14
CA ALA A 528 -18.56 17.63 9.69
C ALA A 528 -17.58 16.67 9.01
N ASP A 529 -17.94 16.29 7.79
CA ASP A 529 -17.05 15.55 6.89
C ASP A 529 -16.17 16.56 6.12
N LEU A 530 -14.86 16.46 6.32
CA LEU A 530 -13.88 17.41 5.78
C LEU A 530 -12.92 16.73 4.81
N VAL A 531 -12.52 17.47 3.77
CA VAL A 531 -11.48 17.02 2.82
C VAL A 531 -10.23 17.84 3.07
N PHE A 532 -9.14 17.18 3.46
CA PHE A 532 -7.86 17.83 3.75
C PHE A 532 -6.88 17.67 2.59
N GLU A 533 -6.17 18.76 2.31
CA GLU A 533 -4.97 18.77 1.47
C GLU A 533 -3.73 18.53 2.33
N GLU A 534 -2.66 18.00 1.71
CA GLU A 534 -1.34 17.99 2.34
C GLU A 534 -0.91 19.44 2.61
N PRO A 535 -0.46 19.77 3.84
CA PRO A 535 -0.10 21.14 4.18
C PRO A 535 1.14 21.57 3.39
N ASP A 536 1.11 22.77 2.81
CA ASP A 536 2.28 23.39 2.19
C ASP A 536 3.50 23.39 3.13
N LEU A 537 4.70 23.45 2.57
CA LEU A 537 5.99 23.38 3.30
C LEU A 537 6.12 24.40 4.47
N PHE A 538 5.36 25.48 4.43
CA PHE A 538 5.30 26.49 5.49
C PHE A 538 4.30 26.13 6.60
N ILE A 539 3.17 25.51 6.24
CA ILE A 539 2.11 25.10 7.18
C ILE A 539 2.51 23.79 7.86
N SER A 540 3.20 22.88 7.19
CA SER A 540 3.70 21.63 7.79
C SER A 540 4.66 21.85 8.97
N LYS A 541 5.24 23.06 9.07
CA LYS A 541 6.07 23.50 10.21
C LYS A 541 5.27 23.96 11.42
N LEU A 542 3.96 24.19 11.29
CA LEU A 542 3.11 24.56 12.41
C LEU A 542 2.99 23.38 13.40
N PRO A 543 2.98 23.66 14.71
CA PRO A 543 2.81 22.63 15.71
C PRO A 543 1.44 21.97 15.55
N MET A 544 1.42 20.64 15.62
CA MET A 544 0.18 19.85 15.61
C MET A 544 -0.68 19.96 14.34
N VAL A 545 -0.11 20.26 13.16
CA VAL A 545 -0.84 20.29 11.88
C VAL A 545 -0.43 19.14 10.97
N SER A 546 -1.41 18.38 10.49
CA SER A 546 -1.24 17.24 9.56
C SER A 546 -2.01 17.40 8.24
N GLY A 547 -2.74 18.48 8.06
CA GLY A 547 -3.60 18.72 6.89
C GLY A 547 -4.27 20.09 6.95
N THR A 548 -4.66 20.62 5.79
CA THR A 548 -5.37 21.90 5.68
C THR A 548 -6.62 21.77 4.85
N THR A 549 -7.69 22.42 5.25
CA THR A 549 -8.89 22.57 4.41
C THR A 549 -9.42 24.00 4.50
N ILE A 550 -10.19 24.42 3.51
CA ILE A 550 -10.76 25.77 3.45
C ILE A 550 -12.28 25.64 3.51
N THR A 551 -12.89 26.36 4.44
CA THR A 551 -14.35 26.48 4.53
C THR A 551 -14.89 27.64 3.71
N ASP A 552 -16.19 27.63 3.47
CA ASP A 552 -16.93 28.63 2.68
C ASP A 552 -16.77 30.07 3.18
N ALA A 553 -16.45 30.27 4.46
CA ALA A 553 -16.21 31.58 5.06
C ALA A 553 -14.77 32.11 4.84
N SER A 554 -13.96 31.46 3.98
CA SER A 554 -12.52 31.71 3.81
C SER A 554 -11.67 31.43 5.06
N ASN A 555 -12.21 30.69 6.03
CA ASN A 555 -11.45 30.25 7.19
C ASN A 555 -10.72 28.95 6.87
N VAL A 556 -9.42 28.93 7.14
CA VAL A 556 -8.59 27.73 7.06
C VAL A 556 -8.79 26.89 8.31
N ILE A 557 -9.09 25.61 8.12
CA ILE A 557 -9.16 24.62 9.18
C ILE A 557 -7.92 23.73 9.10
N PHE A 558 -7.24 23.57 10.22
CA PHE A 558 -6.11 22.67 10.35
C PHE A 558 -6.53 21.34 10.96
N ARG A 559 -6.12 20.25 10.32
CA ARG A 559 -6.27 18.92 10.90
C ARG A 559 -5.25 18.76 12.02
N LEU A 560 -5.74 18.40 13.21
CA LEU A 560 -4.88 18.11 14.35
C LEU A 560 -4.01 16.88 14.02
N ASP A 561 -2.71 17.04 14.19
CA ASP A 561 -1.73 15.98 14.00
C ASP A 561 -1.73 15.05 15.21
N VAL A 562 -2.50 13.97 15.10
CA VAL A 562 -2.59 12.95 16.15
C VAL A 562 -1.28 12.17 16.31
N GLU A 563 -0.42 12.10 15.29
CA GLU A 563 0.89 11.44 15.40
C GLU A 563 1.83 12.24 16.31
N LYS A 564 1.83 13.57 16.18
CA LYS A 564 2.62 14.42 17.07
C LYS A 564 2.15 14.37 18.52
N LEU A 565 0.88 14.05 18.80
CA LEU A 565 0.39 13.86 20.18
C LEU A 565 1.09 12.68 20.85
N ASP A 566 1.30 11.59 20.11
CA ASP A 566 2.00 10.39 20.59
C ASP A 566 3.49 10.63 20.84
N GLN A 567 4.18 11.33 19.92
CA GLN A 567 5.59 11.70 20.08
C GLN A 567 5.84 12.55 21.34
N MET A 568 4.93 13.49 21.64
CA MET A 568 5.04 14.34 22.84
C MET A 568 4.94 13.56 24.16
N MET A 569 4.36 12.35 24.16
CA MET A 569 4.34 11.48 25.33
C MET A 569 5.65 10.72 25.49
N HIS A 570 6.23 10.24 24.39
CA HIS A 570 7.51 9.53 24.40
C HIS A 570 8.69 10.44 24.78
N ASP A 571 8.64 11.73 24.43
CA ASP A 571 9.66 12.71 24.86
C ASP A 571 9.53 13.14 26.34
N ARG A 572 8.41 12.80 27.00
CA ARG A 572 8.16 13.11 28.42
C ARG A 572 8.46 11.95 29.38
N SER A 573 8.62 10.73 28.85
CA SER A 573 9.07 9.54 29.60
C SER A 573 10.59 9.43 29.59
#